data_AF-A0A962HN07-F1
#
_entry.id   AF-A0A962HN07-F1
#
_cell.length_a   1.000
_cell.length_b   1.000
_cell.length_c   1.000
_cell.angle_alpha   90.00
_cell.angle_beta   90.00
_cell.angle_gamma   90.00
#
_symmetry.space_group_name_H-M   'P 1'
#
loop_
_entity.id
_entity.type
_entity.pdbx_description
1 polymer ?
#
loop_
_entity_poly.entity_id
_entity_poly.type
_entity_poly.pdbx_seq_one_letter_code
_entity_poly.pdbx_strand_id
1 'polypeptide(L)'
;MQASHDRLVIFSERIETLHYLLKNLQDDFKLNAGDDKNTQIRIMHGGMSDQEQQEIVEQFGKPDSALRVLLCSDVAAEGINLHYQSHRLIHYDMPWSLMVFQQRNGRVDRYGQEQEPQIYYLLTSTQNTTIQGDLRILEVLQAKDEQAYQNIGDPSVFMHVHDVAEEERLTSEAMAEGQNATDFDTQYQPQTHGNSEGDELLALFMTAMETTSPTPSGTPQPTARDAIRAPLSLFKDEYRWSKAALKCLLEQGQDWQVSFEDASRHIILTAPPDLHYRLKQIPDEALPEDGRFVLTDDLAVIKDEIARSREDENAWPKQHYLWPHHPLSQWLNDRMLALFGRHTAPVLVLPQGLEDDETCFVISGLIPNRKSHALIHEWLGVRFRNGQFIGVEDFSTTLERTRLGNSLIPNRQQAVDVEALQQRLPLAIDKARAYIRQVHQRFVAGLQPRLDQQLAELEKLREHQLQQLELRFTESVQAVRKAQQTRDIEQVFSDYQVWVRDTLTTEDQPYLQVIAVLVQG
;
A
#
# COMPACT_ATOMS: atom_id res chain seq x y z
N MET A 1 29.11 -13.59 -31.33
CA MET A 1 28.08 -13.76 -30.29
C MET A 1 27.75 -12.37 -29.79
N GLN A 2 26.55 -11.86 -30.04
CA GLN A 2 26.09 -10.63 -29.37
C GLN A 2 26.16 -10.90 -27.87
N ALA A 3 26.91 -10.08 -27.14
CA ALA A 3 27.00 -10.19 -25.69
C ALA A 3 25.58 -10.00 -25.14
N SER A 4 25.03 -11.05 -24.53
CA SER A 4 23.73 -10.98 -23.88
C SER A 4 23.77 -9.84 -22.85
N HIS A 5 22.78 -8.96 -22.87
CA HIS A 5 22.57 -7.95 -21.81
C HIS A 5 22.10 -8.57 -20.50
N ASP A 6 21.85 -9.87 -20.52
CA ASP A 6 21.35 -10.65 -19.42
C ASP A 6 22.38 -10.80 -18.29
N ARG A 7 21.89 -10.76 -17.06
CA ARG A 7 22.71 -10.80 -15.85
C ARG A 7 22.16 -11.83 -14.89
N LEU A 8 23.07 -12.50 -14.20
CA LEU A 8 22.79 -13.60 -13.30
C LEU A 8 23.22 -13.24 -11.88
N VAL A 9 22.33 -13.48 -10.92
CA VAL A 9 22.64 -13.38 -9.49
C VAL A 9 22.65 -14.78 -8.90
N ILE A 10 23.69 -15.14 -8.15
CA ILE A 10 23.80 -16.42 -7.46
C ILE A 10 23.94 -16.14 -5.96
N PHE A 11 23.05 -16.73 -5.17
CA PHE A 11 23.04 -16.60 -3.71
C PHE A 11 23.66 -17.81 -3.03
N SER A 12 24.45 -17.54 -1.98
CA SER A 12 24.89 -18.53 -1.00
C SER A 12 25.02 -17.90 0.38
N GLU A 13 24.65 -18.64 1.42
CA GLU A 13 24.73 -18.19 2.82
C GLU A 13 26.19 -17.99 3.27
N ARG A 14 27.09 -18.90 2.88
CA ARG A 14 28.50 -18.93 3.33
C ARG A 14 29.44 -18.21 2.37
N ILE A 15 30.22 -17.27 2.89
CA ILE A 15 31.20 -16.50 2.11
C ILE A 15 32.28 -17.42 1.50
N GLU A 16 32.70 -18.46 2.22
CA GLU A 16 33.65 -19.46 1.73
C GLU A 16 33.11 -20.21 0.50
N THR A 17 31.80 -20.48 0.46
CA THR A 17 31.13 -21.07 -0.70
C THR A 17 31.14 -20.10 -1.88
N LEU A 18 30.93 -18.80 -1.66
CA LEU A 18 31.06 -17.79 -2.71
C LEU A 18 32.47 -17.74 -3.30
N HIS A 19 33.51 -17.82 -2.45
CA HIS A 19 34.91 -17.90 -2.92
C HIS A 19 35.19 -19.18 -3.70
N TYR A 20 34.66 -20.32 -3.24
CA TYR A 20 34.73 -21.58 -3.97
C TYR A 20 34.06 -21.46 -5.35
N LEU A 21 32.85 -20.88 -5.40
CA LEU A 21 32.11 -20.68 -6.64
C LEU A 21 32.83 -19.76 -7.60
N LEU A 22 33.35 -18.63 -7.11
CA LEU A 22 34.11 -17.69 -7.92
C LEU A 22 35.26 -18.40 -8.63
N LYS A 23 36.08 -19.14 -7.87
CA LYS A 23 37.24 -19.85 -8.44
C LYS A 23 36.83 -20.87 -9.51
N ASN A 24 35.85 -21.72 -9.23
CA ASN A 24 35.44 -22.75 -10.19
C ASN A 24 34.75 -22.15 -11.42
N LEU A 25 33.89 -21.13 -11.25
CA LEU A 25 33.24 -20.46 -12.38
C LEU A 25 34.25 -19.70 -13.25
N GLN A 26 35.27 -19.08 -12.65
CA GLN A 26 36.38 -18.51 -13.40
C GLN A 26 37.13 -19.57 -14.22
N ASP A 27 37.45 -20.71 -13.60
CA ASP A 27 38.22 -21.76 -14.25
C ASP A 27 37.43 -22.47 -15.36
N ASP A 28 36.15 -22.77 -15.12
CA ASP A 28 35.29 -23.51 -16.05
C ASP A 28 34.85 -22.65 -17.23
N PHE A 29 34.45 -21.39 -16.98
CA PHE A 29 33.90 -20.49 -18.00
C PHE A 29 34.90 -19.44 -18.51
N LYS A 30 36.14 -19.45 -17.99
CA LYS A 30 37.20 -18.48 -18.34
C LYS A 30 36.76 -17.03 -18.12
N LEU A 31 35.98 -16.80 -17.06
CA LEU A 31 35.50 -15.47 -16.68
C LEU A 31 36.62 -14.67 -15.99
N ASN A 32 36.72 -13.39 -16.34
CA ASN A 32 37.61 -12.48 -15.62
C ASN A 32 36.99 -12.09 -14.28
N ALA A 33 37.65 -12.41 -13.16
CA ALA A 33 37.34 -11.80 -11.87
C ALA A 33 38.54 -10.95 -11.46
N GLY A 34 38.32 -9.66 -11.36
CA GLY A 34 39.29 -8.66 -10.97
C GLY A 34 38.56 -7.37 -10.61
N ASP A 35 39.32 -6.28 -10.55
CA ASP A 35 38.80 -4.95 -10.23
C ASP A 35 38.99 -4.00 -11.42
N ASP A 36 38.91 -4.54 -12.64
CA ASP A 36 39.04 -3.77 -13.87
C ASP A 36 37.74 -3.71 -14.69
N LYS A 37 37.71 -2.89 -15.73
CA LYS A 37 36.55 -2.72 -16.62
C LYS A 37 36.14 -3.97 -17.39
N ASN A 38 37.02 -4.98 -17.46
CA ASN A 38 36.76 -6.25 -18.12
C ASN A 38 36.30 -7.34 -17.15
N THR A 39 36.01 -6.99 -15.90
CA THR A 39 35.51 -7.92 -14.88
C THR A 39 34.13 -8.42 -15.26
N GLN A 40 33.97 -9.75 -15.29
CA GLN A 40 32.74 -10.42 -15.71
C GLN A 40 32.00 -11.09 -14.55
N ILE A 41 32.71 -11.39 -13.46
CA ILE A 41 32.17 -12.02 -12.24
C ILE A 41 32.76 -11.38 -10.98
N ARG A 42 31.91 -11.12 -9.97
CA ARG A 42 32.30 -10.53 -8.67
C ARG A 42 31.56 -11.19 -7.50
N ILE A 43 32.19 -11.16 -6.32
CA ILE A 43 31.56 -11.48 -5.05
C ILE A 43 31.15 -10.17 -4.37
N MET A 44 30.00 -10.19 -3.71
CA MET A 44 29.53 -9.14 -2.81
C MET A 44 29.06 -9.80 -1.51
N HIS A 45 29.71 -9.46 -0.39
CA HIS A 45 29.44 -10.05 0.92
C HIS A 45 29.52 -9.02 2.06
N GLY A 46 28.91 -9.32 3.21
CA GLY A 46 28.75 -8.34 4.31
C GLY A 46 30.05 -7.83 4.94
N GLY A 47 31.18 -8.52 4.74
CA GLY A 47 32.50 -8.06 5.16
C GLY A 47 33.13 -6.97 4.27
N MET A 48 32.49 -6.56 3.18
CA MET A 48 32.98 -5.48 2.29
C MET A 48 32.53 -4.12 2.80
N SER A 49 33.29 -3.06 2.50
CA SER A 49 32.85 -1.70 2.83
C SER A 49 31.63 -1.28 2.00
N ASP A 50 30.79 -0.41 2.54
CA ASP A 50 29.60 0.12 1.85
C ASP A 50 29.96 0.72 0.48
N GLN A 51 31.12 1.37 0.38
CA GLN A 51 31.62 1.95 -0.86
C GLN A 51 31.92 0.88 -1.93
N GLU A 52 32.53 -0.24 -1.56
CA GLU A 52 32.82 -1.34 -2.49
C GLU A 52 31.55 -2.08 -2.91
N GLN A 53 30.60 -2.26 -1.98
CA GLN A 53 29.30 -2.86 -2.30
C GLN A 53 28.52 -2.00 -3.29
N GLN A 54 28.49 -0.68 -3.06
CA GLN A 54 27.86 0.28 -3.96
C GLN A 54 28.50 0.25 -5.36
N GLU A 55 29.84 0.26 -5.43
CA GLU A 55 30.55 0.19 -6.71
C GLU A 55 30.20 -1.08 -7.51
N ILE A 56 30.09 -2.23 -6.84
CA ILE A 56 29.69 -3.49 -7.48
C ILE A 56 28.27 -3.39 -8.03
N VAL A 57 27.33 -2.88 -7.23
CA VAL A 57 25.93 -2.74 -7.63
C VAL A 57 25.81 -1.78 -8.82
N GLU A 58 26.53 -0.66 -8.81
CA GLU A 58 26.60 0.27 -9.95
C GLU A 58 27.14 -0.41 -11.21
N GLN A 59 28.28 -1.10 -11.10
CA GLN A 59 28.87 -1.83 -12.22
C GLN A 59 27.91 -2.92 -12.72
N PHE A 60 27.16 -3.55 -11.83
CA PHE A 60 26.11 -4.51 -12.17
C PHE A 60 24.84 -3.83 -12.73
N GLY A 61 24.65 -2.53 -12.55
CA GLY A 61 23.56 -1.76 -13.13
C GLY A 61 23.83 -1.22 -14.54
N LYS A 62 25.08 -0.84 -14.82
CA LYS A 62 25.48 -0.11 -16.04
C LYS A 62 25.48 -0.98 -17.31
N PRO A 63 24.69 -0.69 -18.37
CA PRO A 63 24.57 -1.55 -19.56
C PRO A 63 25.89 -1.85 -20.29
N ASP A 64 26.84 -0.91 -20.23
CA ASP A 64 28.16 -0.99 -20.86
C ASP A 64 29.21 -1.72 -20.01
N SER A 65 28.92 -2.02 -18.76
CA SER A 65 29.79 -2.82 -17.88
C SER A 65 30.00 -4.23 -18.44
N ALA A 66 31.15 -4.84 -18.19
CA ALA A 66 31.41 -6.25 -18.52
C ALA A 66 30.84 -7.23 -17.47
N LEU A 67 30.43 -6.74 -16.30
CA LEU A 67 29.97 -7.55 -15.18
C LEU A 67 28.61 -8.19 -15.48
N ARG A 68 28.57 -9.53 -15.49
CA ARG A 68 27.37 -10.32 -15.86
C ARG A 68 26.94 -11.32 -14.80
N VAL A 69 27.85 -11.74 -13.93
CA VAL A 69 27.57 -12.70 -12.85
C VAL A 69 27.91 -12.05 -11.52
N LEU A 70 26.96 -12.04 -10.60
CA LEU A 70 27.15 -11.53 -9.25
C LEU A 70 26.89 -12.64 -8.24
N LEU A 71 27.86 -12.88 -7.36
CA LEU A 71 27.79 -13.85 -6.28
C LEU A 71 27.51 -13.10 -4.98
N CYS A 72 26.36 -13.32 -4.35
CA CYS A 72 25.89 -12.55 -3.21
C CYS A 72 25.76 -13.40 -1.95
N SER A 73 26.20 -12.86 -0.81
CA SER A 73 25.74 -13.33 0.51
C SER A 73 24.45 -12.61 0.91
N ASP A 74 23.68 -13.19 1.83
CA ASP A 74 22.41 -12.60 2.30
C ASP A 74 22.58 -11.20 2.86
N VAL A 75 23.55 -11.04 3.77
CA VAL A 75 23.83 -9.76 4.44
C VAL A 75 24.13 -8.62 3.47
N ALA A 76 24.81 -8.91 2.36
CA ALA A 76 25.24 -7.88 1.41
C ALA A 76 24.17 -7.55 0.37
N ALA A 77 23.24 -8.47 0.16
CA ALA A 77 22.13 -8.26 -0.76
C ALA A 77 20.91 -7.64 -0.07
N GLU A 78 20.94 -7.44 1.24
CA GLU A 78 19.89 -6.71 1.93
C GLU A 78 19.84 -5.24 1.43
N GLY A 79 18.65 -4.65 1.32
CA GLY A 79 18.50 -3.26 0.85
C GLY A 79 18.77 -2.94 -0.63
N ILE A 80 19.51 -3.76 -1.39
CA ILE A 80 19.84 -3.45 -2.80
C ILE A 80 18.75 -3.84 -3.81
N ASN A 81 18.68 -3.10 -4.93
CA ASN A 81 17.72 -3.29 -6.03
C ASN A 81 18.42 -3.88 -7.28
N LEU A 82 18.35 -5.21 -7.46
CA LEU A 82 18.96 -5.91 -8.62
C LEU A 82 17.97 -6.19 -9.77
N HIS A 83 16.67 -6.12 -9.48
CA HIS A 83 15.58 -6.53 -10.39
C HIS A 83 15.52 -5.73 -11.70
N TYR A 84 16.03 -4.51 -11.76
CA TYR A 84 15.99 -3.73 -13.01
C TYR A 84 16.93 -4.29 -14.08
N GLN A 85 17.99 -5.00 -13.70
CA GLN A 85 19.04 -5.46 -14.62
C GLN A 85 19.22 -6.98 -14.62
N SER A 86 18.66 -7.67 -13.63
CA SER A 86 18.63 -9.13 -13.60
C SER A 86 17.22 -9.62 -13.34
N HIS A 87 16.81 -10.59 -14.14
CA HIS A 87 15.59 -11.38 -13.95
C HIS A 87 15.94 -12.85 -13.66
N ARG A 88 17.23 -13.17 -13.45
CA ARG A 88 17.71 -14.54 -13.25
C ARG A 88 18.43 -14.66 -11.92
N LEU A 89 17.89 -15.52 -11.07
CA LEU A 89 18.43 -15.79 -9.74
C LEU A 89 18.65 -17.28 -9.57
N ILE A 90 19.81 -17.65 -9.01
CA ILE A 90 20.12 -19.01 -8.61
C ILE A 90 20.35 -19.04 -7.12
N HIS A 91 19.58 -19.86 -6.41
CA HIS A 91 19.92 -20.28 -5.04
C HIS A 91 20.88 -21.45 -5.13
N TYR A 92 22.15 -21.21 -4.78
CA TYR A 92 23.14 -22.28 -4.70
C TYR A 92 22.91 -23.17 -3.47
N ASP A 93 22.51 -22.55 -2.36
CA ASP A 93 21.98 -23.19 -1.17
C ASP A 93 20.58 -22.63 -0.85
N MET A 94 19.77 -23.44 -0.17
CA MET A 94 18.46 -23.01 0.32
C MET A 94 18.62 -22.38 1.70
N PRO A 95 18.15 -21.14 1.91
CA PRO A 95 18.14 -20.56 3.25
C PRO A 95 17.12 -21.28 4.12
N TRP A 96 17.36 -21.33 5.43
CA TRP A 96 16.46 -22.00 6.38
C TRP A 96 15.31 -21.10 6.82
N SER A 97 15.44 -19.79 6.61
CA SER A 97 14.44 -18.76 6.92
C SER A 97 13.57 -18.45 5.70
N LEU A 98 12.24 -18.48 5.88
CA LEU A 98 11.30 -18.04 4.83
C LEU A 98 11.46 -16.56 4.53
N MET A 99 11.77 -15.75 5.55
CA MET A 99 12.03 -14.32 5.37
C MET A 99 13.23 -14.11 4.45
N VAL A 100 14.36 -14.76 4.73
CA VAL A 100 15.57 -14.68 3.88
C VAL A 100 15.27 -15.20 2.47
N PHE A 101 14.53 -16.30 2.36
CA PHE A 101 14.08 -16.84 1.07
C PHE A 101 13.29 -15.81 0.24
N GLN A 102 12.29 -15.17 0.84
CA GLN A 102 11.47 -14.15 0.18
C GLN A 102 12.28 -12.89 -0.12
N GLN A 103 13.20 -12.49 0.77
CA GLN A 103 14.09 -11.37 0.53
C GLN A 103 15.06 -11.62 -0.63
N ARG A 104 15.58 -12.84 -0.80
CA ARG A 104 16.40 -13.26 -1.94
C ARG A 104 15.60 -13.20 -3.24
N ASN A 105 14.43 -13.83 -3.29
CA ASN A 105 13.55 -13.81 -4.47
C ASN A 105 13.16 -12.39 -4.85
N GLY A 106 12.80 -11.60 -3.84
CA GLY A 106 12.54 -10.19 -3.97
C GLY A 106 13.73 -9.36 -4.45
N ARG A 107 14.93 -9.90 -4.71
CA ARG A 107 15.99 -9.13 -5.39
C ARG A 107 15.79 -9.03 -6.88
N VAL A 108 15.10 -10.00 -7.49
CA VAL A 108 14.76 -10.03 -8.93
C VAL A 108 13.27 -9.92 -9.21
N ASP A 109 12.43 -10.30 -8.24
CA ASP A 109 10.98 -10.21 -8.29
C ASP A 109 10.48 -8.97 -7.51
N ARG A 110 10.50 -7.81 -8.16
CA ARG A 110 9.93 -6.55 -7.63
C ARG A 110 9.17 -5.80 -8.70
N TYR A 111 8.31 -4.89 -8.25
CA TYR A 111 7.65 -3.92 -9.13
C TYR A 111 8.67 -3.16 -9.98
N GLY A 112 8.46 -3.15 -11.30
CA GLY A 112 9.37 -2.52 -12.25
C GLY A 112 10.29 -3.50 -12.99
N GLN A 113 10.27 -4.78 -12.63
CA GLN A 113 10.83 -5.85 -13.46
C GLN A 113 9.98 -6.03 -14.73
N GLU A 114 10.63 -6.04 -15.90
CA GLU A 114 9.96 -6.16 -17.21
C GLU A 114 9.97 -7.59 -17.76
N GLN A 115 10.88 -8.45 -17.28
CA GLN A 115 11.01 -9.85 -17.69
C GLN A 115 10.47 -10.78 -16.61
N GLU A 116 9.90 -11.92 -16.99
CA GLU A 116 9.48 -12.93 -16.02
C GLU A 116 10.68 -13.40 -15.17
N PRO A 117 10.64 -13.25 -13.83
CA PRO A 117 11.72 -13.72 -12.96
C PRO A 117 11.92 -15.23 -13.11
N GLN A 118 13.15 -15.64 -13.43
CA GLN A 118 13.57 -17.03 -13.49
C GLN A 118 14.42 -17.34 -12.26
N ILE A 119 13.79 -17.99 -11.29
CA ILE A 119 14.43 -18.39 -10.03
C ILE A 119 14.70 -19.89 -10.11
N TYR A 120 15.98 -20.27 -10.01
CA TYR A 120 16.42 -21.66 -10.03
C TYR A 120 17.00 -22.05 -8.67
N TYR A 121 16.79 -23.31 -8.29
CA TYR A 121 17.29 -23.90 -7.05
C TYR A 121 18.22 -25.05 -7.38
N LEU A 122 19.45 -25.02 -6.84
CA LEU A 122 20.31 -26.19 -6.88
C LEU A 122 19.96 -27.08 -5.69
N LEU A 123 19.41 -28.26 -5.98
CA LEU A 123 19.02 -29.24 -4.97
C LEU A 123 19.86 -30.51 -5.13
N THR A 124 20.35 -31.03 -4.01
CA THR A 124 21.09 -32.29 -4.01
C THR A 124 20.12 -33.48 -3.92
N SER A 125 20.04 -34.31 -4.96
CA SER A 125 19.30 -35.57 -4.89
C SER A 125 20.14 -36.63 -4.18
N THR A 126 19.65 -37.14 -3.07
CA THR A 126 20.31 -38.14 -2.23
C THR A 126 19.47 -39.39 -2.10
N GLN A 127 20.12 -40.56 -2.12
CA GLN A 127 19.47 -41.85 -1.95
C GLN A 127 19.27 -42.21 -0.47
N ASN A 128 19.88 -41.46 0.45
CA ASN A 128 19.75 -41.70 1.88
C ASN A 128 18.54 -40.95 2.43
N THR A 129 17.50 -41.69 2.84
CA THR A 129 16.25 -41.16 3.40
C THR A 129 16.43 -40.34 4.67
N THR A 130 17.55 -40.50 5.38
CA THR A 130 17.87 -39.77 6.62
C THR A 130 18.47 -38.38 6.34
N ILE A 131 19.07 -38.19 5.16
CA ILE A 131 19.72 -36.95 4.74
C ILE A 131 18.93 -36.39 3.56
N GLN A 132 17.61 -36.23 3.67
CA GLN A 132 16.77 -35.62 2.61
C GLN A 132 16.89 -34.08 2.60
N GLY A 133 18.10 -33.54 2.85
CA GLY A 133 18.39 -32.16 3.24
C GLY A 133 17.62 -31.09 2.47
N ASP A 134 18.02 -30.79 1.23
CA ASP A 134 17.54 -29.60 0.52
C ASP A 134 16.06 -29.70 0.09
N LEU A 135 15.62 -30.89 -0.32
CA LEU A 135 14.21 -31.12 -0.71
C LEU A 135 13.27 -30.90 0.47
N ARG A 136 13.71 -31.29 1.66
CA ARG A 136 12.92 -31.09 2.86
C ARG A 136 12.81 -29.63 3.26
N ILE A 137 13.91 -28.88 3.18
CA ILE A 137 13.89 -27.43 3.42
C ILE A 137 12.88 -26.77 2.46
N LEU A 138 12.89 -27.17 1.19
CA LEU A 138 11.97 -26.63 0.19
C LEU A 138 10.50 -26.97 0.49
N GLU A 139 10.18 -28.20 0.91
CA GLU A 139 8.83 -28.58 1.33
C GLU A 139 8.35 -27.74 2.52
N VAL A 140 9.21 -27.54 3.52
CA VAL A 140 8.90 -26.73 4.70
C VAL A 140 8.68 -25.28 4.31
N LEU A 141 9.56 -24.70 3.50
CA LEU A 141 9.41 -23.31 3.02
C LEU A 141 8.17 -23.13 2.16
N GLN A 142 7.85 -24.09 1.28
CA GLN A 142 6.66 -24.05 0.44
C GLN A 142 5.38 -24.10 1.29
N ALA A 143 5.32 -24.97 2.30
CA ALA A 143 4.20 -25.04 3.22
C ALA A 143 4.04 -23.72 4.00
N LYS A 144 5.15 -23.15 4.50
CA LYS A 144 5.14 -21.84 5.18
C LYS A 144 4.68 -20.71 4.24
N ASP A 145 5.10 -20.73 2.98
CA ASP A 145 4.70 -19.71 1.98
C ASP A 145 3.20 -19.81 1.64
N GLU A 146 2.69 -21.02 1.45
CA GLU A 146 1.27 -21.27 1.20
C GLU A 146 0.40 -20.82 2.40
N GLN A 147 0.87 -21.06 3.62
CA GLN A 147 0.25 -20.53 4.83
C GLN A 147 0.28 -18.99 4.85
N ALA A 148 1.41 -18.35 4.57
CA ALA A 148 1.49 -16.89 4.49
C ALA A 148 0.53 -16.30 3.45
N TYR A 149 0.34 -16.99 2.31
CA TYR A 149 -0.56 -16.59 1.23
C TYR A 149 -2.05 -16.77 1.56
N GLN A 150 -2.44 -17.80 2.31
CA GLN A 150 -3.83 -17.98 2.74
C GLN A 150 -4.27 -16.95 3.79
N ASN A 151 -3.29 -16.31 4.44
CA ASN A 151 -3.44 -15.47 5.61
C ASN A 151 -3.36 -13.94 5.36
N ILE A 152 -3.05 -13.50 4.14
CA ILE A 152 -2.39 -12.22 3.80
C ILE A 152 -2.67 -10.98 4.67
N GLY A 153 -1.54 -10.41 5.11
CA GLY A 153 -1.36 -8.97 5.33
C GLY A 153 0.11 -8.52 5.25
N ASP A 154 1.05 -9.27 5.85
CA ASP A 154 2.49 -8.96 5.85
C ASP A 154 3.30 -10.16 6.38
N PRO A 155 4.22 -10.78 5.60
CA PRO A 155 5.06 -11.90 6.05
C PRO A 155 5.88 -11.60 7.32
N SER A 156 6.18 -10.32 7.56
CA SER A 156 6.98 -9.88 8.71
C SER A 156 6.19 -9.73 10.02
N VAL A 157 4.86 -9.70 9.95
CA VAL A 157 3.97 -9.60 11.12
C VAL A 157 3.73 -10.97 11.77
N PHE A 158 3.98 -12.06 11.05
CA PHE A 158 3.67 -13.43 11.50
C PHE A 158 4.68 -14.06 12.44
N MET A 159 5.88 -13.51 12.54
CA MET A 159 6.97 -14.09 13.32
C MET A 159 7.47 -13.00 14.27
N HIS A 160 6.95 -12.89 15.50
CA HIS A 160 7.55 -12.00 16.53
C HIS A 160 9.01 -12.36 16.86
N VAL A 161 9.61 -13.30 16.13
CA VAL A 161 11.05 -13.44 15.97
C VAL A 161 11.52 -12.44 14.91
N HIS A 162 11.82 -11.21 15.33
CA HIS A 162 12.55 -10.23 14.49
C HIS A 162 14.02 -10.64 14.22
N ASP A 163 14.38 -11.91 14.45
CA ASP A 163 15.75 -12.42 14.41
C ASP A 163 15.86 -13.68 13.53
N VAL A 164 16.48 -13.51 12.37
CA VAL A 164 16.78 -14.56 11.39
C VAL A 164 17.49 -15.74 12.04
N ALA A 165 18.37 -15.51 13.02
CA ALA A 165 19.18 -16.55 13.65
C ALA A 165 18.34 -17.56 14.45
N GLU A 166 17.23 -17.12 15.03
CA GLU A 166 16.36 -17.99 15.81
C GLU A 166 15.45 -18.86 14.90
N GLU A 167 15.02 -18.32 13.75
CA GLU A 167 14.30 -19.10 12.73
C GLU A 167 15.19 -20.19 12.13
N GLU A 168 16.44 -19.87 11.83
CA GLU A 168 17.43 -20.83 11.34
C GLU A 168 17.66 -21.95 12.36
N ARG A 169 17.83 -21.59 13.64
CA ARG A 169 18.03 -22.57 14.73
C ARG A 169 16.86 -23.55 14.81
N LEU A 170 15.63 -23.06 14.87
CA LEU A 170 14.42 -23.88 14.98
C LEU A 170 14.28 -24.85 13.80
N THR A 171 14.47 -24.34 12.58
CA THR A 171 14.38 -25.16 11.37
C THR A 171 15.50 -26.20 11.32
N SER A 172 16.70 -25.86 11.79
CA SER A 172 17.84 -26.79 11.86
C SER A 172 17.64 -27.93 12.89
N GLU A 173 17.08 -27.62 14.06
CA GLU A 173 16.85 -28.60 15.14
C GLU A 173 15.82 -29.65 14.72
N ALA A 174 14.71 -29.21 14.13
CA ALA A 174 13.67 -30.13 13.67
C ALA A 174 14.13 -31.08 12.55
N MET A 175 15.02 -30.58 11.67
CA MET A 175 15.61 -31.43 10.64
C MET A 175 16.64 -32.40 11.20
N ALA A 176 17.43 -32.01 12.20
CA ALA A 176 18.36 -32.91 12.89
C ALA A 176 17.64 -34.06 13.61
N GLU A 177 16.43 -33.80 14.10
CA GLU A 177 15.56 -34.80 14.73
C GLU A 177 14.80 -35.69 13.71
N GLY A 178 14.95 -35.42 12.41
CA GLY A 178 14.34 -36.21 11.34
C GLY A 178 12.82 -36.03 11.24
N GLN A 179 12.29 -34.89 11.70
CA GLN A 179 10.85 -34.66 11.73
C GLN A 179 10.26 -34.50 10.31
N ASN A 180 9.12 -35.19 10.09
CA ASN A 180 8.01 -34.82 9.20
C ASN A 180 7.88 -33.34 8.78
N ALA A 181 7.63 -32.92 7.53
CA ALA A 181 7.36 -31.50 7.24
C ALA A 181 6.01 -31.17 7.87
N THR A 182 5.10 -32.14 7.80
CA THR A 182 3.83 -32.18 8.52
C THR A 182 3.97 -32.25 10.04
N ASP A 183 4.99 -32.93 10.57
CA ASP A 183 5.18 -33.07 12.03
C ASP A 183 5.88 -31.84 12.62
N PHE A 184 6.85 -31.29 11.88
CA PHE A 184 7.46 -29.98 12.13
C PHE A 184 6.41 -28.89 12.07
N ASP A 185 5.57 -28.91 11.04
CA ASP A 185 4.42 -28.00 10.94
C ASP A 185 3.46 -28.24 12.11
N THR A 186 3.20 -29.46 12.57
CA THR A 186 2.35 -29.69 13.75
C THR A 186 3.01 -29.22 15.06
N GLN A 187 4.33 -29.26 15.17
CA GLN A 187 5.10 -28.95 16.39
C GLN A 187 5.51 -27.47 16.49
N TYR A 188 5.73 -26.82 15.34
CA TYR A 188 6.19 -25.44 15.19
C TYR A 188 5.22 -24.58 14.36
N GLN A 189 4.04 -25.12 14.02
CA GLN A 189 2.84 -24.29 13.96
C GLN A 189 2.83 -23.42 15.22
N PRO A 190 2.19 -22.27 15.18
CA PRO A 190 1.93 -21.47 16.37
C PRO A 190 0.95 -22.15 17.35
N GLN A 191 0.88 -23.48 17.32
CA GLN A 191 0.43 -24.30 18.41
C GLN A 191 1.66 -24.96 19.05
N THR A 192 1.83 -24.61 20.32
CA THR A 192 2.28 -25.46 21.42
C THR A 192 3.67 -25.30 22.06
N HIS A 193 4.74 -24.79 21.44
CA HIS A 193 6.03 -24.74 22.18
C HIS A 193 6.92 -23.52 21.92
N GLY A 194 6.79 -22.48 22.77
CA GLY A 194 7.86 -21.49 22.97
C GLY A 194 7.44 -20.11 23.49
N ASN A 195 7.21 -19.97 24.80
CA ASN A 195 7.44 -18.79 25.68
C ASN A 195 7.31 -17.31 25.20
N SER A 196 6.62 -16.99 24.11
CA SER A 196 6.22 -15.62 23.79
C SER A 196 4.69 -15.53 23.81
N GLU A 197 4.15 -15.02 24.92
CA GLU A 197 2.71 -14.89 25.21
C GLU A 197 1.95 -14.02 24.18
N GLY A 198 2.64 -13.33 23.27
CA GLY A 198 2.05 -12.55 22.18
C GLY A 198 1.70 -13.35 20.91
N ASP A 199 2.46 -14.41 20.60
CA ASP A 199 2.32 -15.17 19.33
C ASP A 199 1.16 -16.18 19.36
N GLU A 200 0.84 -16.77 20.52
CA GLU A 200 -0.32 -17.67 20.66
C GLU A 200 -1.63 -16.93 20.33
N LEU A 201 -1.75 -15.65 20.69
CA LEU A 201 -2.95 -14.85 20.49
C LEU A 201 -3.10 -14.32 19.06
N LEU A 202 -1.99 -14.01 18.40
CA LEU A 202 -1.98 -13.55 17.01
C LEU A 202 -2.28 -14.70 16.04
N ALA A 203 -1.78 -15.90 16.32
CA ALA A 203 -2.07 -17.07 15.49
C ALA A 203 -3.52 -17.56 15.61
N LEU A 204 -4.08 -17.54 16.82
CA LEU A 204 -5.51 -17.79 17.05
C LEU A 204 -6.40 -16.73 16.36
N PHE A 205 -5.95 -15.48 16.34
CA PHE A 205 -6.58 -14.37 15.63
C PHE A 205 -6.64 -14.63 14.10
N MET A 206 -5.63 -15.27 13.52
CA MET A 206 -5.59 -15.62 12.10
C MET A 206 -6.47 -16.81 11.74
N THR A 207 -6.49 -17.87 12.56
CA THR A 207 -7.36 -19.04 12.32
C THR A 207 -8.85 -18.69 12.40
N ALA A 208 -9.24 -17.72 13.24
CA ALA A 208 -10.59 -17.17 13.26
C ALA A 208 -10.92 -16.39 11.96
N MET A 209 -9.93 -15.70 11.38
CA MET A 209 -10.06 -15.04 10.09
C MET A 209 -10.07 -16.04 8.91
N GLU A 210 -9.36 -17.17 8.96
CA GLU A 210 -9.35 -18.18 7.88
C GLU A 210 -10.73 -18.83 7.65
N THR A 211 -11.57 -18.96 8.69
CA THR A 211 -12.96 -19.45 8.49
C THR A 211 -13.86 -18.48 7.70
N THR A 212 -13.34 -17.30 7.32
CA THR A 212 -14.06 -16.29 6.54
C THR A 212 -13.88 -16.37 5.03
N SER A 213 -13.16 -17.37 4.51
CA SER A 213 -13.03 -17.59 3.06
C SER A 213 -13.92 -18.75 2.58
N PRO A 214 -15.18 -18.52 2.16
CA PRO A 214 -15.87 -19.50 1.35
C PRO A 214 -15.23 -19.51 -0.04
N THR A 215 -14.85 -20.69 -0.53
CA THR A 215 -14.69 -20.94 -1.97
C THR A 215 -15.99 -20.49 -2.65
N PRO A 216 -15.99 -19.51 -3.57
CA PRO A 216 -17.24 -18.97 -4.09
C PRO A 216 -17.83 -19.94 -5.10
N SER A 217 -18.76 -20.78 -4.64
CA SER A 217 -19.69 -21.47 -5.53
C SER A 217 -20.72 -20.47 -6.06
N GLY A 218 -20.61 -20.12 -7.34
CA GLY A 218 -21.78 -19.79 -8.16
C GLY A 218 -22.35 -18.37 -8.05
N THR A 219 -21.52 -17.34 -8.19
CA THR A 219 -21.90 -16.09 -8.92
C THR A 219 -20.62 -15.28 -9.18
N PRO A 220 -20.45 -14.63 -10.34
CA PRO A 220 -19.25 -13.82 -10.58
C PRO A 220 -19.33 -12.61 -9.64
N GLN A 221 -18.53 -12.61 -8.57
CA GLN A 221 -18.25 -11.38 -7.84
C GLN A 221 -17.51 -10.43 -8.79
N PRO A 222 -17.84 -9.13 -8.81
CA PRO A 222 -17.06 -8.14 -9.54
C PRO A 222 -15.62 -8.24 -9.04
N THR A 223 -14.67 -8.30 -9.97
CA THR A 223 -13.25 -8.41 -9.64
C THR A 223 -12.84 -7.19 -8.81
N ALA A 224 -11.81 -7.30 -7.96
CA ALA A 224 -11.29 -6.14 -7.21
C ALA A 224 -10.95 -4.94 -8.13
N ARG A 225 -10.69 -5.19 -9.42
CA ARG A 225 -10.53 -4.18 -10.47
C ARG A 225 -11.82 -3.46 -10.86
N ASP A 226 -12.97 -4.12 -10.83
CA ASP A 226 -14.28 -3.52 -11.11
C ASP A 226 -14.77 -2.62 -9.94
N ALA A 227 -14.24 -2.84 -8.74
CA ALA A 227 -14.54 -2.05 -7.54
C ALA A 227 -13.73 -0.74 -7.43
N ILE A 228 -12.68 -0.56 -8.23
CA ILE A 228 -11.93 0.69 -8.30
C ILE A 228 -12.73 1.68 -9.15
N ARG A 229 -13.81 2.22 -8.58
CA ARG A 229 -14.44 3.42 -9.16
C ARG A 229 -13.44 4.56 -9.05
N ALA A 230 -13.02 5.10 -10.19
CA ALA A 230 -12.28 6.37 -10.20
C ALA A 230 -13.10 7.40 -9.41
N PRO A 231 -12.47 8.16 -8.49
CA PRO A 231 -13.19 9.15 -7.70
C PRO A 231 -13.87 10.16 -8.63
N LEU A 232 -15.09 10.55 -8.29
CA LEU A 232 -15.82 11.57 -9.05
C LEU A 232 -15.01 12.88 -9.03
N SER A 233 -14.56 13.32 -10.21
CA SER A 233 -13.81 14.55 -10.39
C SER A 233 -14.52 15.45 -11.40
N LEU A 234 -14.56 16.75 -11.10
CA LEU A 234 -15.05 17.77 -12.04
C LEU A 234 -14.03 18.08 -13.14
N PHE A 235 -12.78 17.68 -12.96
CA PHE A 235 -11.69 17.85 -13.92
C PHE A 235 -11.30 16.49 -14.47
N LYS A 236 -11.09 16.43 -15.79
CA LYS A 236 -10.69 15.20 -16.48
C LYS A 236 -9.35 14.65 -16.00
N ASP A 237 -8.44 15.54 -15.62
CA ASP A 237 -7.06 15.23 -15.29
C ASP A 237 -6.47 16.31 -14.37
N GLU A 238 -5.42 15.94 -13.64
CA GLU A 238 -4.76 16.78 -12.63
C GLU A 238 -4.15 18.03 -13.28
N TYR A 239 -3.56 17.91 -14.49
CA TYR A 239 -3.02 19.05 -15.23
C TYR A 239 -4.06 20.15 -15.44
N ARG A 240 -5.26 19.81 -15.91
CA ARG A 240 -6.34 20.78 -16.12
C ARG A 240 -6.79 21.45 -14.83
N TRP A 241 -6.87 20.68 -13.74
CA TRP A 241 -7.23 21.21 -12.43
C TRP A 241 -6.17 22.19 -11.91
N SER A 242 -4.90 21.76 -11.88
CA SER A 242 -3.79 22.61 -11.39
C SER A 242 -3.64 23.87 -12.24
N LYS A 243 -3.79 23.76 -13.56
CA LYS A 243 -3.79 24.92 -14.46
C LYS A 243 -4.92 25.89 -14.16
N ALA A 244 -6.15 25.40 -13.93
CA ALA A 244 -7.29 26.25 -13.62
C ALA A 244 -7.11 26.93 -12.25
N ALA A 245 -6.63 26.21 -11.24
CA ALA A 245 -6.33 26.75 -9.91
C ALA A 245 -5.25 27.84 -9.98
N LEU A 246 -4.12 27.57 -10.64
CA LEU A 246 -3.04 28.55 -10.82
C LEU A 246 -3.51 29.80 -11.57
N LYS A 247 -4.29 29.65 -12.64
CA LYS A 247 -4.86 30.82 -13.36
C LYS A 247 -5.76 31.66 -12.47
N CYS A 248 -6.64 31.03 -11.69
CA CYS A 248 -7.52 31.73 -10.76
C CYS A 248 -6.72 32.54 -9.73
N LEU A 249 -5.65 31.96 -9.17
CA LEU A 249 -4.78 32.62 -8.20
C LEU A 249 -3.97 33.77 -8.83
N LEU A 250 -3.47 33.62 -10.05
CA LEU A 250 -2.79 34.68 -10.80
C LEU A 250 -3.72 35.87 -11.09
N GLU A 251 -4.98 35.59 -11.47
CA GLU A 251 -6.00 36.63 -11.70
C GLU A 251 -6.34 37.43 -10.43
N GLN A 252 -6.11 36.87 -9.24
CA GLN A 252 -6.25 37.57 -7.96
C GLN A 252 -5.06 38.49 -7.61
N GLY A 253 -4.11 38.69 -8.53
CA GLY A 253 -2.99 39.61 -8.38
C GLY A 253 -1.76 38.98 -7.71
N GLN A 254 -1.56 37.67 -7.84
CA GLN A 254 -0.32 37.02 -7.41
C GLN A 254 0.77 37.17 -8.46
N ASP A 255 1.95 37.66 -8.07
CA ASP A 255 3.11 37.87 -8.96
C ASP A 255 3.97 36.60 -9.10
N TRP A 256 3.36 35.48 -9.48
CA TRP A 256 4.08 34.21 -9.66
C TRP A 256 4.53 34.02 -11.11
N GLN A 257 5.74 33.48 -11.28
CA GLN A 257 6.26 33.12 -12.59
C GLN A 257 5.80 31.70 -12.95
N VAL A 258 4.74 31.62 -13.77
CA VAL A 258 4.12 30.37 -14.21
C VAL A 258 3.99 30.37 -15.73
N SER A 259 4.38 29.28 -16.37
CA SER A 259 4.11 29.04 -17.79
C SER A 259 3.46 27.67 -18.01
N PHE A 260 2.53 27.61 -18.96
CA PHE A 260 1.78 26.41 -19.29
C PHE A 260 2.09 25.99 -20.72
N GLU A 261 2.52 24.75 -20.90
CA GLU A 261 2.73 24.14 -22.21
C GLU A 261 1.64 23.10 -22.47
N ASP A 262 0.57 23.52 -23.16
CA ASP A 262 -0.61 22.68 -23.38
C ASP A 262 -0.34 21.46 -24.28
N ALA A 263 0.56 21.59 -25.25
CA ALA A 263 0.88 20.51 -26.19
C ALA A 263 1.59 19.33 -25.52
N SER A 264 2.44 19.63 -24.54
CA SER A 264 3.26 18.66 -23.82
C SER A 264 2.72 18.36 -22.41
N ARG A 265 1.65 19.06 -21.98
CA ARG A 265 1.04 18.98 -20.64
C ARG A 265 1.99 19.34 -19.50
N HIS A 266 2.90 20.29 -19.74
CA HIS A 266 3.82 20.75 -18.70
C HIS A 266 3.31 22.02 -18.01
N ILE A 267 3.45 22.04 -16.68
CA ILE A 267 3.35 23.23 -15.84
C ILE A 267 4.76 23.55 -15.36
N ILE A 268 5.22 24.75 -15.69
CA ILE A 268 6.52 25.23 -15.24
C ILE A 268 6.29 26.37 -14.25
N LEU A 269 6.73 26.17 -13.02
CA LEU A 269 6.46 27.05 -11.89
C LEU A 269 7.75 27.32 -11.12
N THR A 270 8.07 28.59 -10.91
CA THR A 270 9.04 28.98 -9.89
C THR A 270 8.35 28.97 -8.53
N ALA A 271 8.83 28.16 -7.59
CA ALA A 271 8.14 27.96 -6.32
C ALA A 271 8.01 29.29 -5.54
N PRO A 272 6.80 29.70 -5.11
CA PRO A 272 6.65 30.86 -4.24
C PRO A 272 7.10 30.55 -2.79
N PRO A 273 7.40 31.57 -1.96
CA PRO A 273 7.99 31.38 -0.62
C PRO A 273 7.19 30.46 0.32
N ASP A 274 5.87 30.46 0.19
CA ASP A 274 4.95 29.62 0.98
C ASP A 274 4.93 28.16 0.51
N LEU A 275 5.12 27.91 -0.78
CA LEU A 275 5.24 26.55 -1.31
C LEU A 275 6.54 25.87 -0.84
N HIS A 276 7.63 26.63 -0.67
CA HIS A 276 8.91 26.08 -0.18
C HIS A 276 8.78 25.30 1.13
N TYR A 277 7.87 25.71 2.03
CA TYR A 277 7.66 24.97 3.27
C TYR A 277 7.11 23.56 3.03
N ARG A 278 6.23 23.39 2.04
CA ARG A 278 5.66 22.08 1.66
C ARG A 278 6.67 21.22 0.91
N LEU A 279 7.57 21.84 0.16
CA LEU A 279 8.61 21.15 -0.59
C LEU A 279 9.68 20.49 0.30
N LYS A 280 9.75 20.82 1.60
CA LYS A 280 10.61 20.12 2.57
C LYS A 280 10.30 18.62 2.74
N GLN A 281 9.15 18.17 2.24
CA GLN A 281 8.80 16.74 2.22
C GLN A 281 9.50 15.98 1.09
N ILE A 282 10.09 16.69 0.13
CA ILE A 282 10.85 16.13 -0.98
C ILE A 282 12.34 16.13 -0.59
N PRO A 283 13.11 15.07 -0.89
CA PRO A 283 14.55 15.04 -0.69
C PRO A 283 15.26 16.22 -1.37
N ASP A 284 16.32 16.73 -0.75
CA ASP A 284 17.04 17.91 -1.25
C ASP A 284 17.60 17.69 -2.66
N GLU A 285 17.95 16.46 -3.00
CA GLU A 285 18.48 16.06 -4.31
C GLU A 285 17.43 16.09 -5.43
N ALA A 286 16.15 15.94 -5.09
CA ALA A 286 15.04 16.03 -6.03
C ALA A 286 14.53 17.47 -6.23
N LEU A 287 15.04 18.42 -5.44
CA LEU A 287 14.71 19.84 -5.58
C LEU A 287 15.57 20.48 -6.69
N PRO A 288 14.96 21.22 -7.62
CA PRO A 288 15.71 21.92 -8.66
C PRO A 288 16.56 23.06 -8.05
N GLU A 289 17.83 23.16 -8.47
CA GLU A 289 18.77 24.19 -7.99
C GLU A 289 18.25 25.62 -8.20
N ASP A 290 17.56 25.85 -9.33
CA ASP A 290 16.99 27.15 -9.70
C ASP A 290 15.62 27.43 -9.04
N GLY A 291 15.09 26.50 -8.23
CA GLY A 291 13.74 26.60 -7.64
C GLY A 291 12.60 26.51 -8.67
N ARG A 292 12.92 26.14 -9.92
CA ARG A 292 12.01 26.03 -11.05
C ARG A 292 11.56 24.58 -11.24
N PHE A 293 10.30 24.31 -10.96
CA PHE A 293 9.69 22.99 -11.11
C PHE A 293 9.09 22.82 -12.50
N VAL A 294 9.37 21.67 -13.12
CA VAL A 294 8.73 21.22 -14.36
C VAL A 294 7.86 20.02 -13.99
N LEU A 295 6.55 20.17 -14.14
CA LEU A 295 5.56 19.19 -13.68
C LEU A 295 4.70 18.71 -14.84
N THR A 296 4.44 17.41 -14.91
CA THR A 296 3.57 16.80 -15.91
C THR A 296 2.76 15.66 -15.31
N ASP A 297 1.52 15.50 -15.76
CA ASP A 297 0.68 14.36 -15.39
C ASP A 297 0.75 13.22 -16.43
N ASP A 298 1.63 13.33 -17.42
CA ASP A 298 1.89 12.28 -18.40
C ASP A 298 2.81 11.20 -17.81
N LEU A 299 2.22 10.03 -17.59
CA LEU A 299 2.87 8.86 -17.03
C LEU A 299 3.98 8.30 -17.93
N ALA A 300 3.88 8.44 -19.26
CA ALA A 300 4.91 7.97 -20.18
C ALA A 300 6.18 8.82 -20.08
N VAL A 301 6.01 10.15 -20.06
CA VAL A 301 7.13 11.10 -19.93
C VAL A 301 7.90 10.88 -18.62
N ILE A 302 7.18 10.67 -17.51
CA ILE A 302 7.81 10.40 -16.22
C ILE A 302 8.53 9.04 -16.22
N LYS A 303 7.97 8.00 -16.83
CA LYS A 303 8.65 6.70 -16.95
C LYS A 303 9.95 6.83 -17.74
N ASP A 304 9.93 7.55 -18.86
CA ASP A 304 11.12 7.80 -19.68
C ASP A 304 12.17 8.63 -18.92
N GLU A 305 11.74 9.62 -18.12
CA GLU A 305 12.64 10.41 -17.28
C GLU A 305 13.25 9.55 -16.17
N ILE A 306 12.45 8.71 -15.49
CA ILE A 306 12.93 7.74 -14.49
C ILE A 306 13.94 6.78 -15.13
N ALA A 307 13.67 6.26 -16.32
CA ALA A 307 14.59 5.38 -17.03
C ALA A 307 15.92 6.08 -17.34
N ARG A 308 15.88 7.31 -17.84
CA ARG A 308 17.07 8.13 -18.11
C ARG A 308 17.86 8.44 -16.83
N SER A 309 17.17 8.82 -15.76
CA SER A 309 17.75 9.11 -14.45
C SER A 309 18.43 7.89 -13.82
N ARG A 310 17.98 6.67 -14.12
CA ARG A 310 18.64 5.45 -13.63
C ARG A 310 19.99 5.17 -14.29
N GLU A 311 20.28 5.76 -15.44
CA GLU A 311 21.57 5.59 -16.13
C GLU A 311 22.69 6.40 -15.45
N ASP A 312 22.34 7.42 -14.65
CA ASP A 312 23.28 8.30 -13.95
C ASP A 312 22.91 8.41 -12.46
N GLU A 313 23.81 7.94 -11.58
CA GLU A 313 23.54 7.70 -10.16
C GLU A 313 23.15 8.95 -9.36
N ASN A 314 23.58 10.14 -9.81
CA ASN A 314 23.24 11.41 -9.16
C ASN A 314 22.09 12.16 -9.87
N ALA A 315 21.55 11.60 -10.95
CA ALA A 315 20.53 12.27 -11.74
C ALA A 315 19.13 11.97 -11.21
N TRP A 316 18.63 12.82 -10.32
CA TRP A 316 17.21 12.80 -9.99
C TRP A 316 16.36 13.24 -11.20
N PRO A 317 15.14 12.70 -11.36
CA PRO A 317 14.22 13.15 -12.39
C PRO A 317 14.03 14.66 -12.31
N LYS A 318 14.42 15.37 -13.37
CA LYS A 318 14.27 16.84 -13.41
C LYS A 318 12.81 17.25 -13.58
N GLN A 319 11.98 16.30 -14.01
CA GLN A 319 10.55 16.46 -14.21
C GLN A 319 9.81 15.72 -13.10
N HIS A 320 8.86 16.41 -12.49
CA HIS A 320 8.09 15.90 -11.37
C HIS A 320 6.74 15.40 -11.86
N TYR A 321 6.30 14.25 -11.35
CA TYR A 321 4.97 13.75 -11.65
C TYR A 321 3.92 14.60 -10.92
N LEU A 322 2.98 15.14 -11.68
CA LEU A 322 1.84 15.90 -11.16
C LEU A 322 0.70 14.94 -10.85
N TRP A 323 0.51 14.68 -9.56
CA TRP A 323 -0.46 13.74 -9.01
C TRP A 323 -1.16 14.39 -7.80
N PRO A 324 -2.36 13.93 -7.41
CA PRO A 324 -3.17 14.60 -6.38
C PRO A 324 -2.48 14.78 -5.03
N HIS A 325 -1.55 13.88 -4.68
CA HIS A 325 -0.79 13.94 -3.44
C HIS A 325 0.52 14.73 -3.53
N HIS A 326 0.88 15.26 -4.71
CA HIS A 326 2.05 16.10 -4.86
C HIS A 326 1.99 17.30 -3.90
N PRO A 327 3.11 17.74 -3.29
CA PRO A 327 3.12 18.92 -2.42
C PRO A 327 2.55 20.18 -3.08
N LEU A 328 2.79 20.36 -4.39
CA LEU A 328 2.16 21.42 -5.18
C LEU A 328 0.64 21.27 -5.25
N SER A 329 0.11 20.09 -5.56
CA SER A 329 -1.33 19.86 -5.65
C SER A 329 -2.00 20.08 -4.29
N GLN A 330 -1.41 19.59 -3.20
CA GLN A 330 -1.91 19.86 -1.85
C GLN A 330 -1.90 21.36 -1.53
N TRP A 331 -0.81 22.06 -1.86
CA TRP A 331 -0.71 23.50 -1.66
C TRP A 331 -1.75 24.28 -2.48
N LEU A 332 -1.98 23.89 -3.73
CA LEU A 332 -3.02 24.47 -4.59
C LEU A 332 -4.41 24.24 -3.98
N ASN A 333 -4.70 23.04 -3.49
CA ASN A 333 -5.95 22.73 -2.81
C ASN A 333 -6.18 23.66 -1.61
N ASP A 334 -5.18 23.81 -0.75
CA ASP A 334 -5.27 24.68 0.43
C ASP A 334 -5.44 26.16 0.05
N ARG A 335 -4.72 26.63 -0.98
CA ARG A 335 -4.85 28.00 -1.49
C ARG A 335 -6.23 28.26 -2.08
N MET A 336 -6.78 27.32 -2.84
CA MET A 336 -8.12 27.43 -3.39
C MET A 336 -9.19 27.40 -2.29
N LEU A 337 -9.02 26.59 -1.25
CA LEU A 337 -9.92 26.58 -0.09
C LEU A 337 -9.86 27.90 0.69
N ALA A 338 -8.67 28.50 0.80
CA ALA A 338 -8.49 29.80 1.46
C ALA A 338 -9.17 30.97 0.74
N LEU A 339 -9.57 30.82 -0.52
CA LEU A 339 -10.39 31.81 -1.23
C LEU A 339 -11.81 31.90 -0.67
N PHE A 340 -12.28 30.86 0.00
CA PHE A 340 -13.61 30.83 0.61
C PHE A 340 -13.54 31.26 2.08
N GLY A 341 -14.53 32.02 2.52
CA GLY A 341 -14.65 32.42 3.93
C GLY A 341 -14.92 31.23 4.84
N ARG A 342 -14.48 31.31 6.11
CA ARG A 342 -14.81 30.27 7.11
C ARG A 342 -16.32 30.13 7.26
N HIS A 343 -16.81 28.88 7.32
CA HIS A 343 -18.23 28.55 7.43
C HIS A 343 -19.11 29.11 6.30
N THR A 344 -18.53 29.31 5.12
CA THR A 344 -19.27 29.69 3.92
C THR A 344 -19.24 28.56 2.90
N ALA A 345 -20.32 28.41 2.14
CA ALA A 345 -20.38 27.51 0.99
C ALA A 345 -20.56 28.34 -0.29
N PRO A 346 -19.81 28.05 -1.36
CA PRO A 346 -19.95 28.75 -2.63
C PRO A 346 -21.33 28.51 -3.25
N VAL A 347 -21.84 29.54 -3.93
CA VAL A 347 -23.05 29.45 -4.76
C VAL A 347 -22.63 29.48 -6.22
N LEU A 348 -23.01 28.44 -6.96
CA LEU A 348 -22.69 28.23 -8.37
C LEU A 348 -23.95 28.47 -9.20
N VAL A 349 -23.89 29.46 -10.09
CA VAL A 349 -24.96 29.74 -11.04
C VAL A 349 -24.74 28.90 -12.30
N LEU A 350 -25.68 28.01 -12.59
CA LEU A 350 -25.64 27.13 -13.74
C LEU A 350 -26.57 27.65 -14.85
N PRO A 351 -26.05 27.89 -16.07
CA PRO A 351 -26.84 28.40 -17.18
C PRO A 351 -27.76 27.34 -17.80
N GLN A 352 -27.51 26.06 -17.52
CA GLN A 352 -28.23 24.91 -18.09
C GLN A 352 -28.23 23.76 -17.06
N GLY A 353 -29.17 22.83 -17.19
CA GLY A 353 -29.22 21.59 -16.39
C GLY A 353 -30.05 21.65 -15.11
N LEU A 354 -30.47 22.85 -14.69
CA LEU A 354 -31.46 23.09 -13.64
C LEU A 354 -32.79 23.57 -14.25
N GLU A 355 -33.90 23.15 -13.66
CA GLU A 355 -35.25 23.61 -14.01
C GLU A 355 -35.54 25.00 -13.42
N ASP A 356 -36.65 25.62 -13.84
CA ASP A 356 -37.05 26.96 -13.41
C ASP A 356 -37.21 27.07 -11.87
N ASP A 357 -36.49 28.02 -11.27
CA ASP A 357 -36.38 28.24 -9.81
C ASP A 357 -35.96 26.97 -9.03
N GLU A 358 -35.12 26.13 -9.65
CA GLU A 358 -34.52 24.98 -9.00
C GLU A 358 -33.25 25.35 -8.24
N THR A 359 -33.16 24.89 -6.99
CA THR A 359 -31.97 25.00 -6.13
C THR A 359 -31.52 23.61 -5.71
N CYS A 360 -30.23 23.32 -5.78
CA CYS A 360 -29.66 22.05 -5.31
C CYS A 360 -28.51 22.31 -4.32
N PHE A 361 -28.64 21.83 -3.09
CA PHE A 361 -27.56 21.87 -2.09
C PHE A 361 -26.70 20.62 -2.22
N VAL A 362 -25.43 20.77 -2.57
CA VAL A 362 -24.45 19.67 -2.59
C VAL A 362 -23.87 19.53 -1.19
N ILE A 363 -24.09 18.37 -0.58
CA ILE A 363 -23.71 18.09 0.80
C ILE A 363 -22.88 16.80 0.82
N SER A 364 -21.74 16.86 1.51
CA SER A 364 -20.96 15.68 1.86
C SER A 364 -21.32 15.30 3.29
N GLY A 365 -21.63 14.03 3.53
CA GLY A 365 -21.84 13.53 4.86
C GLY A 365 -20.96 12.34 5.20
N LEU A 366 -20.47 12.36 6.44
CA LEU A 366 -19.51 11.42 6.96
C LEU A 366 -20.03 10.81 8.25
N ILE A 367 -19.96 9.48 8.37
CA ILE A 367 -20.13 8.78 9.63
C ILE A 367 -18.86 8.00 9.93
N PRO A 368 -18.08 8.43 10.94
CA PRO A 368 -16.93 7.68 11.38
C PRO A 368 -17.35 6.50 12.28
N ASN A 369 -16.44 5.54 12.43
CA ASN A 369 -16.48 4.60 13.56
C ASN A 369 -15.90 5.25 14.83
N ARG A 370 -15.93 4.50 15.93
CA ARG A 370 -15.37 4.96 17.22
C ARG A 370 -13.86 5.20 17.20
N LYS A 371 -13.17 4.72 16.17
CA LYS A 371 -11.75 4.99 15.91
C LYS A 371 -11.52 6.19 14.98
N SER A 372 -12.56 6.97 14.70
CA SER A 372 -12.51 8.13 13.79
C SER A 372 -12.19 7.78 12.34
N HIS A 373 -12.31 6.51 11.93
CA HIS A 373 -12.21 6.10 10.53
C HIS A 373 -13.55 6.32 9.83
N ALA A 374 -13.52 6.98 8.68
CA ALA A 374 -14.69 7.19 7.82
C ALA A 374 -15.22 5.86 7.26
N LEU A 375 -16.33 5.36 7.80
CA LEU A 375 -16.97 4.13 7.29
C LEU A 375 -18.03 4.41 6.23
N ILE A 376 -18.75 5.52 6.38
CA ILE A 376 -19.74 5.97 5.41
C ILE A 376 -19.35 7.38 4.98
N HIS A 377 -19.09 7.56 3.70
CA HIS A 377 -18.85 8.87 3.09
C HIS A 377 -19.73 9.01 1.85
N GLU A 378 -20.78 9.81 1.96
CA GLU A 378 -21.79 9.97 0.91
C GLU A 378 -21.88 11.43 0.45
N TRP A 379 -21.94 11.60 -0.87
CA TRP A 379 -22.17 12.89 -1.50
C TRP A 379 -23.58 12.92 -2.08
N LEU A 380 -24.36 13.94 -1.69
CA LEU A 380 -25.77 14.03 -2.04
C LEU A 380 -26.16 15.43 -2.49
N GLY A 381 -27.15 15.49 -3.39
CA GLY A 381 -27.83 16.70 -3.83
C GLY A 381 -29.22 16.81 -3.20
N VAL A 382 -29.46 17.83 -2.37
CA VAL A 382 -30.78 18.13 -1.80
C VAL A 382 -31.49 19.16 -2.67
N ARG A 383 -32.64 18.79 -3.25
CA ARG A 383 -33.31 19.57 -4.29
C ARG A 383 -34.53 20.31 -3.79
N PHE A 384 -34.68 21.53 -4.28
CA PHE A 384 -35.82 22.41 -4.07
C PHE A 384 -36.28 23.02 -5.39
N ARG A 385 -37.58 23.27 -5.52
CA ARG A 385 -38.18 24.03 -6.63
C ARG A 385 -39.30 24.89 -6.08
N ASN A 386 -39.36 26.15 -6.49
CA ASN A 386 -40.34 27.10 -5.96
C ASN A 386 -40.30 27.17 -4.42
N GLY A 387 -39.11 27.00 -3.84
CA GLY A 387 -38.91 26.91 -2.38
C GLY A 387 -39.41 25.63 -1.69
N GLN A 388 -39.96 24.66 -2.42
CA GLN A 388 -40.44 23.39 -1.87
C GLN A 388 -39.43 22.26 -2.10
N PHE A 389 -39.28 21.38 -1.11
CA PHE A 389 -38.41 20.20 -1.20
C PHE A 389 -38.96 19.18 -2.20
N ILE A 390 -38.12 18.72 -3.12
CA ILE A 390 -38.46 17.70 -4.12
C ILE A 390 -37.93 16.32 -3.72
N GLY A 391 -36.67 16.25 -3.32
CA GLY A 391 -35.99 14.98 -3.11
C GLY A 391 -34.51 15.13 -2.76
N VAL A 392 -33.90 13.99 -2.40
CA VAL A 392 -32.45 13.82 -2.25
C VAL A 392 -32.01 12.84 -3.33
N GLU A 393 -30.92 13.15 -4.03
CA GLU A 393 -30.32 12.31 -5.06
C GLU A 393 -28.81 12.15 -4.80
N ASP A 394 -28.21 11.08 -5.33
CA ASP A 394 -26.78 10.87 -5.25
C ASP A 394 -26.03 11.89 -6.13
N PHE A 395 -24.81 12.25 -5.73
CA PHE A 395 -24.05 13.29 -6.42
C PHE A 395 -23.73 12.95 -7.89
N SER A 396 -23.55 11.67 -8.23
CA SER A 396 -23.38 11.25 -9.63
C SER A 396 -24.59 11.61 -10.49
N THR A 397 -25.81 11.39 -9.99
CA THR A 397 -27.05 11.79 -10.68
C THR A 397 -27.17 13.31 -10.81
N THR A 398 -26.78 14.05 -9.76
CA THR A 398 -26.70 15.52 -9.84
C THR A 398 -25.72 15.97 -10.93
N LEU A 399 -24.55 15.35 -11.04
CA LEU A 399 -23.54 15.69 -12.06
C LEU A 399 -24.04 15.40 -13.49
N GLU A 400 -24.65 14.24 -13.71
CA GLU A 400 -25.19 13.86 -15.03
C GLU A 400 -26.26 14.85 -15.52
N ARG A 401 -27.16 15.26 -14.61
CA ARG A 401 -28.26 16.16 -14.92
C ARG A 401 -27.79 17.60 -15.13
N THR A 402 -26.98 18.11 -14.21
CA THR A 402 -26.47 19.49 -14.25
C THR A 402 -25.37 19.67 -15.31
N ARG A 403 -24.79 18.57 -15.80
CA ARG A 403 -23.63 18.54 -16.70
C ARG A 403 -22.43 19.30 -16.11
N LEU A 404 -22.38 19.45 -14.79
CA LEU A 404 -21.28 20.10 -14.08
C LEU A 404 -19.99 19.30 -14.33
N GLY A 405 -18.93 19.97 -14.78
CA GLY A 405 -17.66 19.33 -15.17
C GLY A 405 -17.57 18.94 -16.65
N ASN A 406 -18.68 18.87 -17.40
CA ASN A 406 -18.67 18.49 -18.83
C ASN A 406 -18.44 19.68 -19.77
N SER A 407 -18.72 20.90 -19.32
CA SER A 407 -18.52 22.13 -20.09
C SER A 407 -18.00 23.25 -19.20
N LEU A 408 -17.19 24.15 -19.79
CA LEU A 408 -16.76 25.38 -19.13
C LEU A 408 -17.98 26.28 -18.90
N ILE A 409 -18.28 26.55 -17.63
CA ILE A 409 -19.37 27.45 -17.23
C ILE A 409 -18.76 28.82 -16.94
N PRO A 410 -19.00 29.84 -17.78
CA PRO A 410 -18.46 31.18 -17.53
C PRO A 410 -19.16 31.81 -16.33
N ASN A 411 -18.39 32.40 -15.41
CA ASN A 411 -18.95 33.17 -14.31
C ASN A 411 -19.55 34.48 -14.87
N ARG A 412 -20.89 34.59 -14.84
CA ARG A 412 -21.62 35.76 -15.35
C ARG A 412 -21.57 36.98 -14.41
N GLN A 413 -20.98 36.84 -13.22
CA GLN A 413 -20.96 37.87 -12.16
C GLN A 413 -22.35 38.42 -11.82
N GLN A 414 -23.38 37.59 -11.93
CA GLN A 414 -24.75 37.97 -11.55
C GLN A 414 -24.94 37.84 -10.03
N ALA A 415 -25.66 38.79 -9.45
CA ALA A 415 -26.03 38.74 -8.04
C ALA A 415 -27.08 37.65 -7.83
N VAL A 416 -26.84 36.77 -6.86
CA VAL A 416 -27.77 35.73 -6.44
C VAL A 416 -28.41 36.15 -5.11
N ASP A 417 -29.70 35.87 -4.93
CA ASP A 417 -30.38 36.06 -3.65
C ASP A 417 -29.90 35.00 -2.63
N VAL A 418 -28.86 35.34 -1.88
CA VAL A 418 -28.26 34.47 -0.86
C VAL A 418 -29.14 34.37 0.38
N GLU A 419 -29.94 35.39 0.69
CA GLU A 419 -30.81 35.39 1.89
C GLU A 419 -31.89 34.32 1.77
N ALA A 420 -32.53 34.21 0.60
CA ALA A 420 -33.51 33.16 0.34
C ALA A 420 -32.90 31.75 0.44
N LEU A 421 -31.65 31.56 -0.01
CA LEU A 421 -30.94 30.29 0.10
C LEU A 421 -30.59 29.95 1.56
N GLN A 422 -30.18 30.96 2.33
CA GLN A 422 -29.83 30.79 3.73
C GLN A 422 -31.03 30.42 4.60
N GLN A 423 -32.23 30.93 4.28
CA GLN A 423 -33.47 30.52 4.94
C GLN A 423 -33.85 29.06 4.61
N ARG A 424 -33.49 28.56 3.43
CA ARG A 424 -33.75 27.15 3.00
C ARG A 424 -32.73 26.16 3.55
N LEU A 425 -31.54 26.62 3.91
CA LEU A 425 -30.41 25.79 4.36
C LEU A 425 -30.75 24.85 5.54
N PRO A 426 -31.43 25.28 6.63
CA PRO A 426 -31.77 24.37 7.73
C PRO A 426 -32.61 23.18 7.29
N LEU A 427 -33.60 23.42 6.42
CA LEU A 427 -34.45 22.36 5.87
C LEU A 427 -33.63 21.41 4.99
N ALA A 428 -32.67 21.92 4.22
CA ALA A 428 -31.78 21.09 3.41
C ALA A 428 -30.92 20.16 4.28
N ILE A 429 -30.34 20.68 5.37
CA ILE A 429 -29.54 19.92 6.34
C ILE A 429 -30.38 18.83 7.01
N ASP A 430 -31.62 19.14 7.41
CA ASP A 430 -32.50 18.16 8.05
C ASP A 430 -32.85 17.00 7.10
N LYS A 431 -33.09 17.30 5.82
CA LYS A 431 -33.35 16.26 4.80
C LYS A 431 -32.11 15.42 4.50
N ALA A 432 -30.93 16.04 4.40
CA ALA A 432 -29.67 15.33 4.25
C ALA A 432 -29.38 14.40 5.44
N ARG A 433 -29.57 14.90 6.67
CA ARG A 433 -29.41 14.12 7.89
C ARG A 433 -30.33 12.90 7.92
N ALA A 434 -31.59 13.07 7.52
CA ALA A 434 -32.54 11.97 7.44
C ALA A 434 -32.12 10.92 6.41
N TYR A 435 -31.63 11.33 5.24
CA TYR A 435 -31.14 10.41 4.21
C TYR A 435 -29.92 9.60 4.70
N ILE A 436 -28.91 10.27 5.25
CA ILE A 436 -27.70 9.59 5.71
C ILE A 436 -27.99 8.64 6.87
N ARG A 437 -28.93 8.97 7.77
CA ARG A 437 -29.39 8.03 8.80
C ARG A 437 -30.02 6.77 8.20
N GLN A 438 -30.75 6.88 7.08
CA GLN A 438 -31.30 5.70 6.41
C GLN A 438 -30.19 4.85 5.77
N VAL A 439 -29.18 5.49 5.17
CA VAL A 439 -28.00 4.78 4.62
C VAL A 439 -27.26 4.06 5.75
N HIS A 440 -27.02 4.75 6.86
CA HIS A 440 -26.42 4.20 8.07
C HIS A 440 -27.17 3.00 8.61
N GLN A 441 -28.49 3.08 8.74
CA GLN A 441 -29.32 1.95 9.19
C GLN A 441 -29.20 0.73 8.28
N ARG A 442 -29.17 0.93 6.96
CA ARG A 442 -28.97 -0.18 6.00
C ARG A 442 -27.57 -0.78 6.12
N PHE A 443 -26.55 0.07 6.28
CA PHE A 443 -25.16 -0.34 6.44
C PHE A 443 -24.97 -1.17 7.73
N VAL A 444 -25.47 -0.66 8.86
CA VAL A 444 -25.45 -1.37 10.16
C VAL A 444 -26.23 -2.67 10.07
N ALA A 445 -27.41 -2.70 9.44
CA ALA A 445 -28.18 -3.93 9.28
C ALA A 445 -27.45 -5.01 8.47
N GLY A 446 -26.58 -4.62 7.52
CA GLY A 446 -25.72 -5.55 6.77
C GLY A 446 -24.46 -5.99 7.54
N LEU A 447 -23.93 -5.12 8.40
CA LEU A 447 -22.74 -5.43 9.22
C LEU A 447 -23.06 -6.22 10.48
N GLN A 448 -24.24 -6.02 11.09
CA GLN A 448 -24.61 -6.62 12.37
C GLN A 448 -24.46 -8.15 12.37
N PRO A 449 -24.96 -8.90 11.36
CA PRO A 449 -24.79 -10.35 11.35
C PRO A 449 -23.33 -10.79 11.31
N ARG A 450 -22.46 -10.02 10.64
CA ARG A 450 -21.02 -10.30 10.57
C ARG A 450 -20.34 -10.03 11.90
N LEU A 451 -20.68 -8.90 12.54
CA LEU A 451 -20.18 -8.57 13.88
C LEU A 451 -20.58 -9.66 14.89
N ASP A 452 -21.85 -10.08 14.87
CA ASP A 452 -22.35 -11.11 15.78
C ASP A 452 -21.69 -12.47 15.54
N GLN A 453 -21.48 -12.85 14.27
CA GLN A 453 -20.75 -14.07 13.91
C GLN A 453 -19.31 -14.04 14.43
N GLN A 454 -18.59 -12.93 14.20
CA GLN A 454 -17.18 -12.79 14.61
C GLN A 454 -17.03 -12.81 16.14
N LEU A 455 -17.93 -12.15 16.86
CA LEU A 455 -17.93 -12.21 18.33
C LEU A 455 -18.22 -13.63 18.84
N ALA A 456 -19.12 -14.37 18.19
CA ALA A 456 -19.44 -15.74 18.56
C ALA A 456 -18.30 -16.73 18.24
N GLU A 457 -17.62 -16.57 17.11
CA GLU A 457 -16.43 -17.36 16.76
C GLU A 457 -15.30 -17.12 17.76
N LEU A 458 -15.11 -15.86 18.15
CA LEU A 458 -14.12 -15.47 19.13
C LEU A 458 -14.44 -15.99 20.54
N GLU A 459 -15.71 -16.00 20.95
CA GLU A 459 -16.12 -16.60 22.22
C GLU A 459 -15.85 -18.11 22.25
N LYS A 460 -16.14 -18.83 21.16
CA LYS A 460 -15.80 -20.27 21.04
C LYS A 460 -14.30 -20.51 21.15
N LEU A 461 -13.50 -19.65 20.50
CA LEU A 461 -12.05 -19.74 20.53
C LEU A 461 -11.50 -19.53 21.95
N ARG A 462 -12.01 -18.52 22.64
CA ARG A 462 -11.70 -18.25 24.05
C ARG A 462 -12.03 -19.45 24.94
N GLU A 463 -13.21 -20.06 24.77
CA GLU A 463 -13.60 -21.25 25.54
C GLU A 463 -12.68 -22.44 25.26
N HIS A 464 -12.31 -22.66 24.00
CA HIS A 464 -11.38 -23.72 23.62
C HIS A 464 -10.00 -23.55 24.28
N GLN A 465 -9.46 -22.32 24.29
CA GLN A 465 -8.18 -22.02 24.91
C GLN A 465 -8.19 -22.21 26.42
N LEU A 466 -9.25 -21.76 27.09
CA LEU A 466 -9.41 -21.98 28.52
C LEU A 466 -9.48 -23.47 28.85
N GLN A 467 -10.17 -24.28 28.04
CA GLN A 467 -10.21 -25.74 28.21
C GLN A 467 -8.84 -26.39 27.99
N GLN A 468 -8.09 -25.99 26.96
CA GLN A 468 -6.73 -26.50 26.74
C GLN A 468 -5.79 -26.15 27.91
N LEU A 469 -5.87 -24.93 28.40
CA LEU A 469 -5.11 -24.48 29.56
C LEU A 469 -5.49 -25.29 30.81
N GLU A 470 -6.79 -25.58 31.02
CA GLU A 470 -7.23 -26.45 32.10
C GLU A 470 -6.59 -27.84 32.00
N LEU A 471 -6.61 -28.45 30.82
CA LEU A 471 -6.01 -29.76 30.55
C LEU A 471 -4.50 -29.78 30.82
N ARG A 472 -3.75 -28.76 30.36
CA ARG A 472 -2.29 -28.64 30.56
C ARG A 472 -1.89 -28.57 32.04
N PHE A 473 -2.71 -27.94 32.89
CA PHE A 473 -2.40 -27.75 34.32
C PHE A 473 -3.09 -28.75 35.26
N THR A 474 -3.76 -29.79 34.74
CA THR A 474 -4.47 -30.81 35.55
C THR A 474 -3.55 -31.57 36.51
N GLU A 475 -2.25 -31.69 36.21
CA GLU A 475 -1.30 -32.52 36.97
C GLU A 475 -0.24 -31.75 37.78
N SER A 476 -0.25 -30.40 37.81
CA SER A 476 0.85 -29.61 38.41
C SER A 476 0.42 -28.64 39.54
N VAL A 477 1.33 -28.42 40.50
CA VAL A 477 1.17 -27.53 41.69
C VAL A 477 1.26 -26.02 41.33
N GLN A 478 1.23 -25.67 40.04
CA GLN A 478 1.49 -24.30 39.56
C GLN A 478 0.20 -23.47 39.39
N ALA A 479 -0.65 -23.44 40.42
CA ALA A 479 -1.92 -22.68 40.39
C ALA A 479 -1.74 -21.18 40.10
N VAL A 480 -0.61 -20.59 40.54
CA VAL A 480 -0.28 -19.18 40.31
C VAL A 480 -0.01 -18.88 38.83
N ARG A 481 0.71 -19.76 38.12
CA ARG A 481 0.99 -19.59 36.68
C ARG A 481 -0.26 -19.80 35.84
N LYS A 482 -1.07 -20.81 36.17
CA LYS A 482 -2.38 -21.03 35.54
C LYS A 482 -3.27 -19.79 35.65
N ALA A 483 -3.35 -19.20 36.85
CA ALA A 483 -4.17 -18.01 37.08
C ALA A 483 -3.66 -16.76 36.33
N GLN A 484 -2.34 -16.64 36.15
CA GLN A 484 -1.75 -15.55 35.36
C GLN A 484 -2.10 -15.71 33.88
N GLN A 485 -1.80 -16.87 33.29
CA GLN A 485 -2.10 -17.14 31.88
C GLN A 485 -3.59 -17.06 31.54
N THR A 486 -4.47 -17.45 32.47
CA THR A 486 -5.92 -17.27 32.32
C THR A 486 -6.29 -15.80 32.15
N ARG A 487 -5.70 -14.91 32.98
CA ARG A 487 -5.96 -13.46 32.88
C ARG A 487 -5.41 -12.88 31.60
N ASP A 488 -4.24 -13.32 31.16
CA ASP A 488 -3.61 -12.81 29.94
C ASP A 488 -4.44 -13.19 28.71
N ILE A 489 -4.94 -14.43 28.66
CA ILE A 489 -5.92 -14.88 27.66
C ILE A 489 -7.18 -14.00 27.72
N GLU A 490 -7.80 -13.85 28.89
CA GLU A 490 -9.02 -13.05 29.04
C GLU A 490 -8.82 -11.58 28.65
N GLN A 491 -7.66 -11.00 28.98
CA GLN A 491 -7.31 -9.62 28.67
C GLN A 491 -7.22 -9.42 27.16
N VAL A 492 -6.53 -10.30 26.43
CA VAL A 492 -6.38 -10.12 24.98
C VAL A 492 -7.68 -10.38 24.23
N PHE A 493 -8.46 -11.38 24.64
CA PHE A 493 -9.81 -11.57 24.07
C PHE A 493 -10.70 -10.36 24.36
N SER A 494 -10.63 -9.77 25.56
CA SER A 494 -11.36 -8.55 25.91
C SER A 494 -10.93 -7.35 25.05
N ASP A 495 -9.62 -7.11 24.94
CA ASP A 495 -9.07 -6.00 24.16
C ASP A 495 -9.44 -6.13 22.69
N TYR A 496 -9.46 -7.35 22.17
CA TYR A 496 -9.90 -7.61 20.81
C TYR A 496 -11.41 -7.46 20.61
N GLN A 497 -12.25 -7.93 21.55
CA GLN A 497 -13.69 -7.67 21.51
C GLN A 497 -13.98 -6.16 21.49
N VAL A 498 -13.23 -5.38 22.28
CA VAL A 498 -13.28 -3.91 22.26
C VAL A 498 -12.84 -3.39 20.89
N TRP A 499 -11.72 -3.89 20.35
CA TRP A 499 -11.23 -3.50 19.04
C TRP A 499 -12.23 -3.76 17.91
N VAL A 500 -12.83 -4.96 17.86
CA VAL A 500 -13.84 -5.36 16.86
C VAL A 500 -15.07 -4.48 17.01
N ARG A 501 -15.55 -4.30 18.25
CA ARG A 501 -16.68 -3.44 18.54
C ARG A 501 -16.41 -2.01 18.10
N ASP A 502 -15.27 -1.42 18.44
CA ASP A 502 -14.98 -0.03 18.09
C ASP A 502 -14.70 0.17 16.59
N THR A 503 -14.23 -0.88 15.92
CA THR A 503 -13.97 -0.84 14.48
C THR A 503 -15.27 -0.93 13.67
N LEU A 504 -16.19 -1.80 14.09
CA LEU A 504 -17.46 -2.05 13.39
C LEU A 504 -18.63 -1.19 13.90
N THR A 505 -18.51 -0.59 15.08
CA THR A 505 -19.51 0.33 15.62
C THR A 505 -19.28 1.74 15.07
N THR A 506 -20.24 2.19 14.28
CA THR A 506 -20.38 3.55 13.77
C THR A 506 -21.02 4.50 14.80
N GLU A 507 -20.71 5.78 14.72
CA GLU A 507 -21.44 6.81 15.47
C GLU A 507 -22.85 7.08 14.90
N ASP A 508 -23.79 7.53 15.75
CA ASP A 508 -25.18 7.78 15.36
C ASP A 508 -25.40 9.18 14.72
N GLN A 509 -24.44 10.09 14.89
CA GLN A 509 -24.55 11.47 14.40
C GLN A 509 -23.67 11.69 13.17
N PRO A 510 -24.26 11.92 11.98
CA PRO A 510 -23.48 12.24 10.80
C PRO A 510 -22.90 13.65 10.89
N TYR A 511 -21.62 13.78 10.55
CA TYR A 511 -21.02 15.06 10.22
C TYR A 511 -21.47 15.47 8.82
N LEU A 512 -22.09 16.63 8.69
CA LEU A 512 -22.60 17.15 7.41
C LEU A 512 -21.85 18.44 7.05
N GLN A 513 -21.31 18.47 5.84
CA GLN A 513 -20.65 19.64 5.27
C GLN A 513 -21.34 20.04 3.97
N VAL A 514 -21.82 21.28 3.90
CA VAL A 514 -22.33 21.85 2.65
C VAL A 514 -21.13 22.25 1.79
N ILE A 515 -21.00 21.62 0.64
CA ILE A 515 -19.88 21.83 -0.28
C ILE A 515 -20.17 22.99 -1.21
N ALA A 516 -21.39 23.05 -1.77
CA ALA A 516 -21.81 24.14 -2.65
C ALA A 516 -23.34 24.19 -2.77
N VAL A 517 -23.86 25.30 -3.29
CA VAL A 517 -25.26 25.45 -3.69
C VAL A 517 -25.32 25.73 -5.19
N LEU A 518 -26.04 24.90 -5.93
CA LEU A 518 -26.29 25.09 -7.36
C LEU A 518 -27.63 25.81 -7.55
N VAL A 519 -27.62 26.90 -8.30
CA VAL A 519 -28.82 27.67 -8.65
C VAL A 519 -28.89 27.89 -10.16
N GLN A 520 -30.10 27.98 -10.69
CA GLN A 520 -30.31 28.37 -12.08
C GLN A 520 -30.04 29.87 -12.26
N GLY A 521 -29.47 30.29 -13.40
CA GLY A 521 -29.39 31.72 -13.76
C GLY A 521 -29.07 32.02 -15.21
#